data_AF-A0A1Y2X9K3-F1
#
_entry.id   AF-A0A1Y2X9K3-F1
#
_cell.length_a   1.000
_cell.length_b   1.000
_cell.length_c   1.000
_cell.angle_alpha   90.00
_cell.angle_beta   90.00
_cell.angle_gamma   90.00
#
_symmetry.space_group_name_H-M   'P 1'
#
loop_
_entity.id
_entity.type
_entity.pdbx_description
1 polymer ?
#
loop_
_entity_poly.entity_id
_entity_poly.type
_entity_poly.pdbx_seq_one_letter_code
_entity_poly.pdbx_strand_id
1 'polypeptide(L)'
;MDRQQQVLGENTSSELIEFGQLGEDQEARSPAHAYPEPDRGKHAWLFLWVGCFLMIALTWGFPFSYGVFQSYFSTHPPFSDHPGGLPAVGTTALGILYLSSPPSFIILQRYQAYRRSALIVGSAVTCLAILASAFATKVWHLLLTQGVLYGLGASVVNTVTIQFLNEWFIERKGLAFGIQESGAGMGGIIVPVLMTWGLDKYGHRTMLIAWFIAVTTLSIPSIYFLRPRVNPSHVAVSSGFGTLGFMLTPIFAILQAGNIFQALGNFLPGIHLPSFAQEFGASPLDAAGMLSLYNAATVIGAICTGYLVDRYHVSVSLLLLSLGAAITVFFAWGFAANFGALCAFAFFYGVFAGGWSSTWVGIGLEIQKRVPRADLGVLWGFAAAARGIGSIVSGPISEVLIANGKDKTFWWPRSYGTSYGILILFNGIMLTLGGVGCAARAYEIYKRMGHRHNE
;
A
#
# COMPACT_ATOMS: atom_id res chain seq x y z
N MET A 1 22.30 -25.45 -76.29
CA MET A 1 21.28 -25.05 -75.30
C MET A 1 21.75 -25.24 -73.84
N ASP A 2 22.89 -25.90 -73.58
CA ASP A 2 23.33 -26.17 -72.20
C ASP A 2 24.14 -25.07 -71.48
N ARG A 3 24.71 -24.09 -72.19
CA ARG A 3 25.49 -23.00 -71.52
C ARG A 3 24.65 -21.85 -70.98
N GLN A 4 23.42 -21.64 -71.46
CA GLN A 4 22.55 -20.59 -70.91
C GLN A 4 21.77 -21.04 -69.68
N GLN A 5 21.49 -22.33 -69.51
CA GLN A 5 20.85 -22.85 -68.30
C GLN A 5 21.82 -22.94 -67.10
N GLN A 6 23.12 -23.10 -67.35
CA GLN A 6 24.12 -23.18 -66.27
C GLN A 6 24.42 -21.81 -65.64
N VAL A 7 24.43 -20.72 -66.44
CA VAL A 7 24.63 -19.34 -65.95
C VAL A 7 23.38 -18.80 -65.23
N LEU A 8 22.18 -19.23 -65.63
CA LEU A 8 20.94 -18.90 -64.92
C LEU A 8 20.83 -19.65 -63.57
N GLY A 9 21.41 -20.84 -63.43
CA GLY A 9 21.46 -21.57 -62.17
C GLY A 9 22.40 -20.95 -61.13
N GLU A 10 23.58 -20.48 -61.54
CA GLU A 10 24.59 -19.91 -60.62
C GLU A 10 24.26 -18.50 -60.12
N ASN A 11 23.64 -17.64 -60.96
CA ASN A 11 23.19 -16.32 -60.52
C ASN A 11 21.98 -16.41 -59.57
N THR A 12 21.04 -17.32 -59.82
CA THR A 12 19.92 -17.53 -58.90
C THR A 12 20.39 -18.12 -57.57
N SER A 13 21.45 -18.95 -57.58
CA SER A 13 22.04 -19.50 -56.35
C SER A 13 22.80 -18.45 -55.54
N SER A 14 23.53 -17.54 -56.19
CA SER A 14 24.24 -16.46 -55.50
C SER A 14 23.30 -15.37 -55.00
N GLU A 15 22.25 -15.02 -55.74
CA GLU A 15 21.19 -14.13 -55.24
C GLU A 15 20.39 -14.78 -54.11
N LEU A 16 20.12 -16.09 -54.14
CA LEU A 16 19.47 -16.80 -53.03
C LEU A 16 20.38 -16.93 -51.80
N ILE A 17 21.70 -16.94 -51.96
CA ILE A 17 22.66 -16.89 -50.84
C ILE A 17 22.79 -15.46 -50.30
N GLU A 18 22.72 -14.43 -51.15
CA GLU A 18 22.74 -13.03 -50.71
C GLU A 18 21.42 -12.60 -50.06
N PHE A 19 20.27 -13.10 -50.54
CA PHE A 19 18.97 -12.99 -49.87
C PHE A 19 18.83 -13.92 -48.65
N GLY A 20 19.59 -15.01 -48.59
CA GLY A 20 19.70 -15.88 -47.41
C GLY A 20 20.55 -15.28 -46.30
N GLN A 21 21.62 -14.55 -46.65
CA GLN A 21 22.51 -13.87 -45.69
C GLN A 21 21.95 -12.52 -45.21
N LEU A 22 21.10 -11.84 -45.99
CA LEU A 22 20.33 -10.69 -45.50
C LEU A 22 19.16 -11.09 -44.56
N GLY A 23 18.85 -12.38 -44.46
CA GLY A 23 17.79 -12.92 -43.60
C GLY A 23 18.25 -13.44 -42.23
N GLU A 24 19.55 -13.67 -42.03
CA GLU A 24 20.08 -14.26 -40.77
C GLU A 24 20.73 -13.22 -39.84
N ASP A 25 21.14 -12.04 -40.34
CA ASP A 25 21.57 -10.91 -39.48
C ASP A 25 20.39 -10.08 -38.92
N GLN A 26 19.16 -10.44 -39.30
CA GLN A 26 17.91 -9.95 -38.73
C GLN A 26 17.11 -11.06 -38.03
N GLU A 27 17.76 -12.10 -37.52
CA GLU A 27 17.24 -12.76 -36.33
C GLU A 27 17.19 -11.69 -35.23
N ALA A 28 15.98 -11.18 -35.02
CA ALA A 28 15.65 -10.14 -34.07
C ALA A 28 16.49 -10.32 -32.82
N ARG A 29 17.37 -9.34 -32.53
CA ARG A 29 17.85 -9.12 -31.17
C ARG A 29 16.62 -9.25 -30.28
N SER A 30 16.53 -10.36 -29.56
CA SER A 30 15.48 -10.55 -28.58
C SER A 30 15.43 -9.27 -27.75
N PRO A 31 14.27 -8.62 -27.57
CA PRO A 31 14.19 -7.37 -26.82
C PRO A 31 14.66 -7.51 -25.37
N ALA A 32 14.99 -8.74 -24.93
CA ALA A 32 15.66 -9.05 -23.67
C ALA A 32 16.96 -8.27 -23.42
N HIS A 33 17.70 -7.84 -24.45
CA HIS A 33 18.92 -7.03 -24.28
C HIS A 33 18.71 -5.51 -24.38
N ALA A 34 17.50 -5.03 -24.75
CA ALA A 34 17.22 -3.60 -24.88
C ALA A 34 16.81 -2.93 -23.55
N TYR A 35 16.39 -3.73 -22.57
CA TYR A 35 15.90 -3.25 -21.28
C TYR A 35 16.82 -3.71 -20.14
N PRO A 36 16.96 -2.91 -19.05
CA PRO A 36 17.68 -3.36 -17.86
C PRO A 36 17.16 -4.72 -17.39
N GLU A 37 18.04 -5.60 -16.91
CA GLU A 37 17.63 -6.92 -16.41
C GLU A 37 16.57 -6.79 -15.29
N PRO A 38 15.52 -7.64 -15.29
CA PRO A 38 14.54 -7.66 -14.20
C PRO A 38 15.24 -8.00 -12.89
N ASP A 39 14.79 -7.42 -11.79
CA ASP A 39 15.08 -7.90 -10.43
C ASP A 39 16.57 -7.86 -10.00
N ARG A 40 17.45 -7.43 -10.90
CA ARG A 40 18.90 -7.55 -10.80
C ARG A 40 19.59 -6.24 -11.17
N GLY A 41 20.83 -6.10 -10.70
CA GLY A 41 21.68 -4.96 -10.98
C GLY A 41 21.40 -3.73 -10.12
N LYS A 42 22.37 -2.80 -10.12
CA LYS A 42 22.33 -1.58 -9.29
C LYS A 42 21.13 -0.70 -9.62
N HIS A 43 20.69 -0.66 -10.87
CA HIS A 43 19.57 0.18 -11.30
C HIS A 43 18.23 -0.27 -10.72
N ALA A 44 17.93 -1.57 -10.67
CA ALA A 44 16.69 -2.09 -10.10
C ALA A 44 16.61 -1.81 -8.59
N TRP A 45 17.73 -1.97 -7.87
CA TRP A 45 17.79 -1.69 -6.43
C TRP A 45 17.77 -0.19 -6.10
N LEU A 46 18.40 0.66 -6.90
CA LEU A 46 18.29 2.12 -6.75
C LEU A 46 16.87 2.61 -7.07
N PHE A 47 16.23 2.05 -8.10
CA PHE A 47 14.81 2.26 -8.39
C PHE A 47 13.95 1.88 -7.17
N LEU A 48 14.20 0.73 -6.56
CA LEU A 48 13.42 0.27 -5.41
C LEU A 48 13.65 1.15 -4.16
N TRP A 49 14.90 1.41 -3.77
CA TRP A 49 15.21 2.14 -2.54
C TRP A 49 15.02 3.64 -2.67
N VAL A 50 15.58 4.25 -3.70
CA VAL A 50 15.54 5.72 -3.88
C VAL A 50 14.27 6.13 -4.59
N GLY A 51 13.83 5.35 -5.58
CA GLY A 51 12.59 5.63 -6.31
C GLY A 51 11.35 5.30 -5.50
N CYS A 52 11.13 4.03 -5.16
CA CYS A 52 9.87 3.59 -4.55
C CYS A 52 9.82 3.81 -3.03
N PHE A 53 10.77 3.25 -2.26
CA PHE A 53 10.75 3.28 -0.80
C PHE A 53 10.74 4.72 -0.26
N LEU A 54 11.68 5.56 -0.71
CA LEU A 54 11.76 6.95 -0.25
C LEU A 54 10.51 7.76 -0.64
N MET A 55 10.02 7.61 -1.88
CA MET A 55 8.84 8.33 -2.32
C MET A 55 7.59 7.95 -1.53
N ILE A 56 7.42 6.65 -1.25
CA ILE A 56 6.30 6.14 -0.44
C ILE A 56 6.44 6.57 1.02
N ALA A 57 7.64 6.58 1.58
CA ALA A 57 7.88 7.08 2.94
C ALA A 57 7.47 8.56 3.10
N LEU A 58 7.81 9.41 2.13
CA LEU A 58 7.41 10.81 2.11
C LEU A 58 5.89 10.97 1.94
N THR A 59 5.29 10.17 1.06
CA THR A 59 3.88 10.28 0.69
C THR A 59 2.94 9.77 1.79
N TRP A 60 3.30 8.69 2.48
CA TRP A 60 2.48 8.09 3.54
C TRP A 60 2.81 8.60 4.94
N GLY A 61 4.05 9.03 5.18
CA GLY A 61 4.47 9.52 6.48
C GLY A 61 3.70 10.75 6.95
N PHE A 62 3.38 11.68 6.02
CA PHE A 62 2.65 12.89 6.37
C PHE A 62 1.20 12.62 6.84
N PRO A 63 0.36 11.85 6.13
CA PRO A 63 -0.95 11.42 6.65
C PRO A 63 -0.89 10.67 7.98
N PHE A 64 0.11 9.82 8.20
CA PHE A 64 0.27 9.11 9.48
C PHE A 64 0.63 10.03 10.64
N SER A 65 1.24 11.18 10.37
CA SER A 65 1.49 12.22 11.38
C SER A 65 0.30 13.13 11.68
N TYR A 66 -0.87 12.91 11.05
CA TYR A 66 -2.02 13.81 11.21
C TYR A 66 -2.50 13.96 12.66
N GLY A 67 -2.36 12.92 13.49
CA GLY A 67 -2.70 13.01 14.92
C GLY A 67 -1.92 14.12 15.66
N VAL A 68 -0.65 14.36 15.28
CA VAL A 68 0.17 15.43 15.83
C VAL A 68 -0.37 16.80 15.42
N PHE A 69 -0.69 16.96 14.14
CA PHE A 69 -1.30 18.17 13.61
C PHE A 69 -2.65 18.47 14.27
N GLN A 70 -3.49 17.46 14.44
CA GLN A 70 -4.80 17.59 15.10
C GLN A 70 -4.65 18.10 16.54
N SER A 71 -3.72 17.53 17.31
CA SER A 71 -3.45 17.97 18.69
C SER A 71 -2.95 19.42 18.75
N TYR A 72 -2.02 19.78 17.85
CA TYR A 72 -1.48 21.12 17.76
C TYR A 72 -2.55 22.16 17.34
N PHE A 73 -3.32 21.88 16.29
CA PHE A 73 -4.36 22.79 15.80
C PHE A 73 -5.55 22.93 16.75
N SER A 74 -5.81 21.94 17.60
CA SER A 74 -6.88 22.04 18.61
C SER A 74 -6.54 23.03 19.74
N THR A 75 -5.25 23.32 19.94
CA THR A 75 -4.76 24.14 21.06
C THR A 75 -4.27 25.53 20.64
N HIS A 76 -4.01 25.75 19.35
CA HIS A 76 -3.41 26.99 18.84
C HIS A 76 -4.35 27.76 17.91
N PRO A 77 -4.45 29.10 18.05
CA PRO A 77 -5.11 29.95 17.07
C PRO A 77 -4.46 29.85 15.68
N PRO A 78 -5.21 30.00 14.57
CA PRO A 78 -6.62 30.38 14.47
C PRO A 78 -7.62 29.20 14.53
N PHE A 79 -7.16 27.96 14.76
CA PHE A 79 -8.01 26.76 14.65
C PHE A 79 -8.66 26.35 15.98
N SER A 80 -8.14 26.84 17.11
CA SER A 80 -8.69 26.63 18.45
C SER A 80 -10.13 27.15 18.61
N ASP A 81 -10.52 28.16 17.83
CA ASP A 81 -11.82 28.83 17.99
C ASP A 81 -12.98 27.97 17.47
N HIS A 82 -12.72 27.14 16.45
CA HIS A 82 -13.68 26.21 15.86
C HIS A 82 -12.97 24.88 15.50
N PRO A 83 -12.69 23.99 16.47
CA PRO A 83 -11.94 22.76 16.25
C PRO A 83 -12.74 21.68 15.48
N GLY A 84 -14.03 21.92 15.25
CA GLY A 84 -14.91 21.02 14.50
C GLY A 84 -14.37 20.72 13.10
N GLY A 85 -14.17 19.44 12.79
CA GLY A 85 -13.71 18.98 11.48
C GLY A 85 -12.21 18.75 11.34
N LEU A 86 -11.38 19.06 12.35
CA LEU A 86 -9.94 18.72 12.33
C LEU A 86 -9.69 17.22 12.11
N PRO A 87 -10.33 16.28 12.84
CA PRO A 87 -10.12 14.84 12.58
C PRO A 87 -10.48 14.42 11.15
N ALA A 88 -11.42 15.14 10.51
CA ALA A 88 -11.87 14.82 9.17
C ALA A 88 -10.79 15.07 8.10
N VAL A 89 -9.81 15.94 8.35
CA VAL A 89 -8.75 16.24 7.37
C VAL A 89 -7.85 15.03 7.15
N GLY A 90 -7.35 14.41 8.23
CA GLY A 90 -6.48 13.24 8.14
C GLY A 90 -7.18 12.00 7.58
N THR A 91 -8.43 11.77 8.00
CA THR A 91 -9.24 10.66 7.47
C THR A 91 -9.64 10.89 6.02
N THR A 92 -9.87 12.13 5.59
CA THR A 92 -10.10 12.49 4.18
C THR A 92 -8.85 12.25 3.35
N ALA A 93 -7.66 12.61 3.85
CA ALA A 93 -6.39 12.37 3.16
C ALA A 93 -6.17 10.87 2.89
N LEU A 94 -6.24 10.05 3.94
CA LEU A 94 -6.10 8.60 3.82
C LEU A 94 -7.24 7.97 3.00
N GLY A 95 -8.48 8.40 3.24
CA GLY A 95 -9.66 7.92 2.54
C GLY A 95 -9.58 8.16 1.04
N ILE A 96 -9.21 9.36 0.61
CA ILE A 96 -8.99 9.67 -0.81
C ILE A 96 -7.84 8.86 -1.35
N LEU A 97 -6.71 8.78 -0.65
CA LEU A 97 -5.54 8.04 -1.11
C LEU A 97 -5.88 6.57 -1.42
N TYR A 98 -6.61 5.91 -0.52
CA TYR A 98 -7.09 4.53 -0.72
C TYR A 98 -8.22 4.41 -1.76
N LEU A 99 -9.31 5.19 -1.63
CA LEU A 99 -10.52 5.04 -2.46
C LEU A 99 -10.35 5.54 -3.88
N SER A 100 -9.45 6.50 -4.13
CA SER A 100 -9.13 6.96 -5.48
C SER A 100 -8.10 6.08 -6.19
N SER A 101 -7.59 5.03 -5.55
CA SER A 101 -6.65 4.10 -6.18
C SER A 101 -7.24 3.39 -7.41
N PRO A 102 -8.42 2.72 -7.38
CA PRO A 102 -8.98 2.07 -8.57
C PRO A 102 -9.13 2.98 -9.80
N PRO A 103 -9.76 4.18 -9.72
CA PRO A 103 -9.86 5.05 -10.90
C PRO A 103 -8.48 5.54 -11.37
N SER A 104 -7.54 5.83 -10.46
CA SER A 104 -6.18 6.22 -10.82
C SER A 104 -5.46 5.11 -11.60
N PHE A 105 -5.54 3.86 -11.14
CA PHE A 105 -4.98 2.72 -11.86
C PHE A 105 -5.64 2.51 -13.22
N ILE A 106 -6.96 2.54 -13.32
CA ILE A 106 -7.69 2.34 -14.59
C ILE A 106 -7.31 3.41 -15.62
N ILE A 107 -7.26 4.68 -15.20
CA ILE A 107 -6.92 5.81 -16.09
C ILE A 107 -5.46 5.70 -16.55
N LEU A 108 -4.51 5.50 -15.63
CA LEU A 108 -3.08 5.44 -15.96
C LEU A 108 -2.65 4.13 -16.62
N GLN A 109 -3.46 3.08 -16.49
CA GLN A 109 -3.30 1.87 -17.28
C GLN A 109 -3.76 2.08 -18.73
N ARG A 110 -4.84 2.85 -18.96
CA ARG A 110 -5.29 3.22 -20.31
C ARG A 110 -4.34 4.20 -21.00
N TYR A 111 -3.77 5.12 -20.23
CA TYR A 111 -2.92 6.21 -20.73
C TYR A 111 -1.45 6.01 -20.32
N GLN A 112 -0.86 4.86 -20.67
CA GLN A 112 0.48 4.45 -20.21
C GLN A 112 1.59 5.46 -20.56
N ALA A 113 1.47 6.13 -21.72
CA ALA A 113 2.41 7.18 -22.15
C ALA A 113 2.48 8.37 -21.18
N TYR A 114 1.41 8.63 -20.42
CA TYR A 114 1.32 9.76 -19.50
C TYR A 114 1.74 9.42 -18.07
N ARG A 115 2.12 8.17 -17.75
CA ARG A 115 2.50 7.75 -16.38
C ARG A 115 3.61 8.61 -15.78
N ARG A 116 4.65 8.90 -16.56
CA ARG A 116 5.78 9.72 -16.09
C ARG A 116 5.38 11.19 -15.84
N SER A 117 4.57 11.75 -16.73
CA SER A 117 4.02 13.10 -16.55
C SER A 117 3.08 13.16 -15.35
N ALA A 118 2.25 12.13 -15.15
CA ALA A 118 1.36 12.00 -14.00
C ALA A 118 2.13 11.90 -12.68
N LEU A 119 3.28 11.22 -12.65
CA LEU A 119 4.16 11.21 -11.47
C LEU A 119 4.67 12.60 -11.12
N ILE A 120 5.15 13.37 -12.11
CA ILE A 120 5.64 14.73 -11.89
C ILE A 120 4.51 15.64 -11.40
N VAL A 121 3.36 15.60 -12.08
CA VAL A 121 2.19 16.41 -11.71
C VAL A 121 1.67 16.01 -10.33
N GLY A 122 1.53 14.73 -10.05
CA GLY A 122 1.10 14.23 -8.74
C GLY A 122 2.04 14.67 -7.62
N SER A 123 3.35 14.55 -7.83
CA SER A 123 4.37 15.00 -6.87
C SER A 123 4.30 16.51 -6.64
N ALA A 124 4.13 17.29 -7.71
CA ALA A 124 3.98 18.74 -7.63
C ALA A 124 2.70 19.11 -6.86
N VAL A 125 1.57 18.45 -7.13
CA VAL A 125 0.29 18.65 -6.42
C VAL A 125 0.46 18.32 -4.93
N THR A 126 1.12 17.22 -4.57
CA THR A 126 1.40 16.86 -3.18
C THR A 126 2.25 17.93 -2.49
N CYS A 127 3.31 18.41 -3.12
CA CYS A 127 4.18 19.45 -2.56
C CYS A 127 3.44 20.79 -2.41
N LEU A 128 2.70 21.21 -3.44
CA LEU A 128 1.90 22.44 -3.42
C LEU A 128 0.77 22.37 -2.39
N ALA A 129 0.18 21.19 -2.15
CA ALA A 129 -0.82 20.99 -1.11
C ALA A 129 -0.22 21.21 0.29
N ILE A 130 0.98 20.70 0.56
CA ILE A 130 1.72 20.97 1.81
C ILE A 130 1.98 22.47 1.94
N LEU A 131 2.52 23.10 0.90
CA LEU A 131 2.83 24.54 0.91
C LEU A 131 1.58 25.39 1.14
N ALA A 132 0.49 25.11 0.44
CA ALA A 132 -0.78 25.82 0.60
C ALA A 132 -1.33 25.66 2.02
N SER A 133 -1.18 24.46 2.62
CA SER A 133 -1.62 24.23 4.00
C SER A 133 -0.87 25.06 5.04
N ALA A 134 0.37 25.50 4.75
CA ALA A 134 1.13 26.37 5.63
C ALA A 134 0.50 27.77 5.81
N PHE A 135 -0.39 28.17 4.91
CA PHE A 135 -1.10 29.46 4.93
C PHE A 135 -2.59 29.29 5.29
N ALA A 136 -2.99 28.10 5.75
CA ALA A 136 -4.36 27.86 6.16
C ALA A 136 -4.72 28.69 7.41
N THR A 137 -5.93 29.26 7.42
CA THR A 137 -6.47 30.04 8.55
C THR A 137 -7.80 29.48 9.05
N LYS A 138 -8.42 28.59 8.28
CA LYS A 138 -9.71 27.95 8.59
C LYS A 138 -9.59 26.45 8.40
N VAL A 139 -10.32 25.66 9.19
CA VAL A 139 -10.28 24.19 9.12
C VAL A 139 -10.60 23.68 7.71
N TRP A 140 -11.51 24.33 6.98
CA TRP A 140 -11.82 23.94 5.60
C TRP A 140 -10.63 24.17 4.63
N HIS A 141 -9.72 25.13 4.88
CA HIS A 141 -8.48 25.27 4.11
C HIS A 141 -7.61 24.02 4.29
N LEU A 142 -7.48 23.53 5.53
CA LEU A 142 -6.72 22.30 5.84
C LEU A 142 -7.39 21.09 5.20
N LEU A 143 -8.72 20.98 5.27
CA LEU A 143 -9.47 19.90 4.62
C LEU A 143 -9.24 19.87 3.12
N LEU A 144 -9.30 21.02 2.45
CA LEU A 144 -9.08 21.11 1.00
C LEU A 144 -7.62 20.80 0.64
N THR A 145 -6.65 21.33 1.39
CA THR A 145 -5.22 21.21 1.08
C THR A 145 -4.64 19.87 1.54
N GLN A 146 -4.60 19.60 2.85
CA GLN A 146 -4.02 18.39 3.44
C GLN A 146 -4.91 17.15 3.31
N GLY A 147 -6.23 17.34 3.22
CA GLY A 147 -7.17 16.25 2.96
C GLY A 147 -7.23 15.92 1.47
N VAL A 148 -7.89 16.80 0.71
CA VAL A 148 -8.27 16.53 -0.68
C VAL A 148 -7.10 16.61 -1.66
N LEU A 149 -6.44 17.77 -1.78
CA LEU A 149 -5.37 17.97 -2.76
C LEU A 149 -4.18 17.05 -2.50
N TYR A 150 -3.77 16.95 -1.25
CA TYR A 150 -2.70 16.02 -0.85
C TYR A 150 -3.09 14.57 -1.16
N GLY A 151 -4.28 14.13 -0.75
CA GLY A 151 -4.75 12.75 -0.98
C GLY A 151 -4.80 12.37 -2.46
N LEU A 152 -5.25 13.29 -3.32
CA LEU A 152 -5.28 13.09 -4.78
C LEU A 152 -3.87 13.01 -5.37
N GLY A 153 -2.99 13.95 -5.05
CA GLY A 153 -1.60 13.94 -5.55
C GLY A 153 -0.84 12.69 -5.09
N ALA A 154 -1.00 12.34 -3.80
CA ALA A 154 -0.41 11.17 -3.19
C ALA A 154 -0.92 9.85 -3.81
N SER A 155 -2.21 9.78 -4.15
CA SER A 155 -2.78 8.60 -4.82
C SER A 155 -2.18 8.39 -6.21
N VAL A 156 -2.01 9.46 -7.00
CA VAL A 156 -1.39 9.39 -8.32
C VAL A 156 0.07 8.95 -8.21
N VAL A 157 0.84 9.51 -7.27
CA VAL A 157 2.23 9.11 -7.00
C VAL A 157 2.31 7.63 -6.64
N ASN A 158 1.46 7.18 -5.70
CA ASN A 158 1.42 5.79 -5.28
C ASN A 158 1.07 4.85 -6.46
N THR A 159 0.10 5.24 -7.28
CA THR A 159 -0.34 4.49 -8.46
C THR A 159 0.80 4.29 -9.46
N VAL A 160 1.50 5.36 -9.84
CA VAL A 160 2.60 5.28 -10.81
C VAL A 160 3.76 4.46 -10.24
N THR A 161 4.06 4.63 -8.96
CA THR A 161 5.13 3.89 -8.26
C THR A 161 4.88 2.38 -8.34
N ILE A 162 3.65 1.94 -8.02
CA ILE A 162 3.23 0.54 -8.11
C ILE A 162 3.28 0.01 -9.55
N GLN A 163 2.86 0.82 -10.54
CA GLN A 163 2.90 0.42 -11.95
C GLN A 163 4.33 0.20 -12.43
N PHE A 164 5.27 1.10 -12.12
CA PHE A 164 6.67 0.90 -12.47
C PHE A 164 7.28 -0.26 -11.68
N LEU A 165 6.93 -0.43 -10.40
CA LEU A 165 7.41 -1.55 -9.59
C LEU A 165 7.03 -2.90 -10.23
N ASN A 166 5.83 -3.00 -10.78
CA ASN A 166 5.35 -4.18 -11.50
C ASN A 166 6.14 -4.52 -12.76
N GLU A 167 6.80 -3.54 -13.39
CA GLU A 167 7.63 -3.72 -14.59
C GLU A 167 9.07 -4.11 -14.23
N TRP A 168 9.62 -3.51 -13.16
CA TRP A 168 11.01 -3.73 -12.73
C TRP A 168 11.24 -5.06 -12.02
N PHE A 169 10.24 -5.57 -11.30
CA PHE A 169 10.32 -6.81 -10.54
C PHE A 169 9.35 -7.87 -11.04
N ILE A 170 9.83 -9.08 -11.30
CA ILE A 170 9.08 -10.21 -11.86
C ILE A 170 9.18 -11.43 -10.92
N GLU A 171 10.40 -11.90 -10.63
CA GLU A 171 10.67 -13.07 -9.77
C GLU A 171 10.55 -12.74 -8.27
N ARG A 172 11.01 -11.55 -7.87
CA ARG A 172 11.08 -11.05 -6.48
C ARG A 172 10.02 -9.97 -6.23
N LYS A 173 8.86 -10.13 -6.87
CA LYS A 173 7.83 -9.10 -6.92
C LYS A 173 7.25 -8.83 -5.53
N GLY A 174 6.89 -9.87 -4.78
CA GLY A 174 6.44 -9.78 -3.39
C GLY A 174 7.45 -9.07 -2.49
N LEU A 175 8.73 -9.44 -2.54
CA LEU A 175 9.78 -8.78 -1.77
C LEU A 175 9.90 -7.28 -2.12
N ALA A 176 9.83 -6.94 -3.41
CA ALA A 176 9.91 -5.56 -3.86
C ALA A 176 8.71 -4.72 -3.36
N PHE A 177 7.50 -5.28 -3.39
CA PHE A 177 6.32 -4.66 -2.79
C PHE A 177 6.47 -4.54 -1.26
N GLY A 178 6.97 -5.57 -0.59
CA GLY A 178 7.22 -5.53 0.86
C GLY A 178 8.21 -4.44 1.26
N ILE A 179 9.30 -4.27 0.51
CA ILE A 179 10.26 -3.18 0.72
C ILE A 179 9.59 -1.83 0.45
N GLN A 180 8.87 -1.66 -0.65
CA GLN A 180 8.14 -0.41 -0.92
C GLN A 180 7.18 -0.05 0.23
N GLU A 181 6.32 -0.98 0.65
CA GLU A 181 5.33 -0.79 1.72
C GLU A 181 6.00 -0.48 3.07
N SER A 182 7.17 -1.06 3.33
CA SER A 182 7.96 -0.76 4.53
C SER A 182 8.40 0.73 4.59
N GLY A 183 8.47 1.42 3.45
CA GLY A 183 8.68 2.87 3.39
C GLY A 183 7.57 3.65 4.11
N ALA A 184 6.31 3.24 3.96
CA ALA A 184 5.18 3.87 4.63
C ALA A 184 5.29 3.72 6.17
N GLY A 185 5.67 2.52 6.63
CA GLY A 185 5.96 2.26 8.05
C GLY A 185 7.09 3.14 8.60
N MET A 186 8.20 3.24 7.85
CA MET A 186 9.33 4.11 8.21
C MET A 186 8.93 5.60 8.28
N GLY A 187 8.13 6.05 7.30
CA GLY A 187 7.54 7.40 7.31
C GLY A 187 6.68 7.63 8.56
N GLY A 188 5.90 6.64 8.99
CA GLY A 188 5.11 6.68 10.22
C GLY A 188 5.93 6.71 11.52
N ILE A 189 7.23 6.41 11.49
CA ILE A 189 8.12 6.55 12.65
C ILE A 189 8.76 7.95 12.65
N ILE A 190 9.38 8.32 11.52
CA ILE A 190 10.23 9.51 11.44
C ILE A 190 9.40 10.79 11.38
N VAL A 191 8.35 10.80 10.55
CA VAL A 191 7.60 12.03 10.27
C VAL A 191 6.86 12.57 11.51
N PRO A 192 6.12 11.75 12.29
CA PRO A 192 5.45 12.27 13.49
C PRO A 192 6.42 12.90 14.49
N VAL A 193 7.59 12.30 14.72
CA VAL A 193 8.61 12.84 15.64
C VAL A 193 9.13 14.19 15.16
N LEU A 194 9.45 14.31 13.86
CA LEU A 194 9.87 15.57 13.26
C LEU A 194 8.77 16.63 13.33
N MET A 195 7.51 16.24 13.11
CA MET A 195 6.36 17.15 13.20
C MET A 195 6.15 17.65 14.62
N THR A 196 6.16 16.79 15.64
CA THR A 196 6.01 17.22 17.04
C THR A 196 7.08 18.24 17.40
N TRP A 197 8.35 17.90 17.18
CA TRP A 197 9.47 18.80 17.48
C TRP A 197 9.41 20.12 16.70
N GLY A 198 9.08 20.06 15.41
CA GLY A 198 9.06 21.23 14.54
C GLY A 198 7.88 22.16 14.80
N LEU A 199 6.70 21.60 15.10
CA LEU A 199 5.50 22.36 15.43
C LEU A 199 5.66 23.08 16.77
N ASP A 200 6.21 22.41 17.80
CA ASP A 200 6.44 23.01 19.11
C ASP A 200 7.45 24.16 19.06
N LYS A 201 8.51 24.02 18.25
CA LYS A 201 9.61 24.99 18.22
C LYS A 201 9.39 26.16 17.25
N TYR A 202 8.81 25.92 16.08
CA TYR A 202 8.75 26.91 14.98
C TYR A 202 7.32 27.26 14.55
N GLY A 203 6.33 26.54 15.07
CA GLY A 203 4.92 26.69 14.70
C GLY A 203 4.57 26.05 13.35
N HIS A 204 3.26 25.94 13.09
CA HIS A 204 2.73 25.24 11.92
C HIS A 204 3.23 25.78 10.57
N ARG A 205 3.22 27.10 10.38
CA ARG A 205 3.59 27.71 9.09
C ARG A 205 5.04 27.42 8.71
N THR A 206 5.97 27.69 9.63
CA THR A 206 7.41 27.48 9.41
C THR A 206 7.72 26.01 9.21
N MET A 207 7.12 25.13 10.02
CA MET A 207 7.35 23.69 9.92
C MET A 207 6.81 23.12 8.61
N LEU A 208 5.62 23.52 8.17
CA LEU A 208 5.05 23.06 6.89
C LEU A 208 5.83 23.57 5.68
N ILE A 209 6.38 24.79 5.72
CA ILE A 209 7.28 25.30 4.67
C ILE A 209 8.60 24.50 4.66
N ALA A 210 9.20 24.23 5.83
CA ALA A 210 10.39 23.41 5.94
C ALA A 210 10.15 21.98 5.42
N TRP A 211 8.99 21.40 5.74
CA TRP A 211 8.57 20.09 5.24
C TRP A 211 8.35 20.10 3.73
N PHE A 212 7.72 21.14 3.17
CA PHE A 212 7.60 21.32 1.73
C PHE A 212 8.97 21.32 1.04
N ILE A 213 9.94 22.06 1.58
CA ILE A 213 11.31 22.10 1.03
C ILE A 213 11.95 20.71 1.11
N ALA A 214 11.82 20.02 2.24
CA ALA A 214 12.37 18.69 2.45
C ALA A 214 11.76 17.66 1.47
N VAL A 215 10.43 17.60 1.38
CA VAL A 215 9.72 16.68 0.46
C VAL A 215 10.09 17.00 -0.98
N THR A 216 10.07 18.27 -1.39
CA THR A 216 10.44 18.66 -2.77
C THR A 216 11.87 18.23 -3.09
N THR A 217 12.81 18.49 -2.19
CA THR A 217 14.23 18.16 -2.40
C THR A 217 14.45 16.65 -2.47
N LEU A 218 13.82 15.88 -1.58
CA LEU A 218 13.95 14.42 -1.53
C LEU A 218 13.18 13.70 -2.63
N SER A 219 12.09 14.28 -3.14
CA SER A 219 11.34 13.73 -4.27
C SER A 219 12.06 13.87 -5.61
N ILE A 220 12.94 14.87 -5.80
CA ILE A 220 13.72 15.04 -7.04
C ILE A 220 14.51 13.78 -7.42
N PRO A 221 15.40 13.23 -6.56
CA PRO A 221 16.10 12.00 -6.88
C PRO A 221 15.14 10.81 -7.02
N SER A 222 14.08 10.72 -6.22
CA SER A 222 13.07 9.66 -6.37
C SER A 222 12.41 9.66 -7.74
N ILE A 223 11.96 10.82 -8.22
CA ILE A 223 11.37 10.99 -9.56
C ILE A 223 12.38 10.66 -10.66
N TYR A 224 13.66 11.00 -10.46
CA TYR A 224 14.71 10.64 -11.39
C TYR A 224 14.87 9.13 -11.52
N PHE A 225 14.82 8.37 -10.43
CA PHE A 225 14.95 6.91 -10.46
C PHE A 225 13.66 6.20 -10.84
N LEU A 226 12.47 6.74 -10.50
CA LEU A 226 11.17 6.21 -10.92
C LEU A 226 10.95 6.36 -12.43
N ARG A 227 11.42 5.35 -13.17
CA ARG A 227 11.34 5.31 -14.63
C ARG A 227 10.58 4.06 -15.08
N PRO A 228 9.84 4.16 -16.20
CA PRO A 228 9.32 2.96 -16.86
C PRO A 228 10.49 2.07 -17.26
N ARG A 229 10.33 0.76 -17.11
CA ARG A 229 11.34 -0.19 -17.58
C ARG A 229 11.10 -0.53 -19.04
N VAL A 230 9.84 -0.72 -19.41
CA VAL A 230 9.43 -1.03 -20.78
C VAL A 230 8.90 0.25 -21.41
N ASN A 231 9.38 0.59 -22.61
CA ASN A 231 8.80 1.72 -23.32
C ASN A 231 7.34 1.40 -23.63
N PRO A 232 6.38 2.32 -23.36
CA PRO A 232 4.99 2.09 -23.71
C PRO A 232 4.89 1.79 -25.20
N SER A 233 4.48 0.58 -25.56
CA SER A 233 4.24 0.21 -26.95
C SER A 233 3.16 1.15 -27.51
N HIS A 234 3.34 1.69 -28.72
CA HIS A 234 2.28 2.44 -29.43
C HIS A 234 1.05 1.58 -29.76
N VAL A 235 1.10 0.28 -29.48
CA VAL A 235 -0.04 -0.64 -29.62
C VAL A 235 -0.98 -0.41 -28.46
N ALA A 236 -2.17 0.11 -28.77
CA ALA A 236 -3.27 0.25 -27.82
C ALA A 236 -3.56 -1.11 -27.16
N VAL A 237 -3.11 -1.29 -25.92
CA VAL A 237 -3.57 -2.42 -25.10
C VAL A 237 -5.05 -2.16 -24.87
N SER A 238 -5.88 -2.92 -25.57
CA SER A 238 -7.30 -3.05 -25.32
C SER A 238 -7.51 -3.52 -23.89
N SER A 239 -7.65 -2.57 -22.96
CA SER A 239 -7.88 -2.85 -21.55
C SER A 239 -8.32 -1.59 -20.80
N GLY A 240 -9.47 -1.05 -21.21
CA GLY A 240 -10.29 -0.19 -20.33
C GLY A 240 -11.09 -1.04 -19.33
N PHE A 241 -12.28 -0.57 -18.94
CA PHE A 241 -13.26 -1.29 -18.11
C PHE A 241 -13.54 -2.76 -18.57
N GLY A 242 -13.21 -3.13 -19.81
CA GLY A 242 -13.30 -4.49 -20.33
C GLY A 242 -12.41 -5.54 -19.64
N THR A 243 -11.42 -5.15 -18.84
CA THR A 243 -10.62 -6.09 -18.02
C THR A 243 -11.15 -6.28 -16.61
N LEU A 244 -12.23 -5.59 -16.22
CA LEU A 244 -12.83 -5.71 -14.89
C LEU A 244 -13.71 -6.95 -14.70
N GLY A 245 -13.75 -7.87 -15.68
CA GLY A 245 -14.46 -9.15 -15.55
C GLY A 245 -13.99 -9.97 -14.34
N PHE A 246 -12.76 -9.76 -13.85
CA PHE A 246 -12.28 -10.40 -12.62
C PHE A 246 -13.13 -10.02 -11.39
N MET A 247 -13.78 -8.85 -11.37
CA MET A 247 -14.56 -8.39 -10.22
C MET A 247 -15.78 -9.27 -9.94
N LEU A 248 -16.30 -9.92 -10.98
CA LEU A 248 -17.44 -10.83 -10.89
C LEU A 248 -17.01 -12.26 -10.51
N THR A 249 -15.72 -12.52 -10.36
CA THR A 249 -15.25 -13.87 -9.99
C THR A 249 -15.45 -14.13 -8.49
N PRO A 250 -15.95 -15.33 -8.11
CA PRO A 250 -16.11 -15.68 -6.69
C PRO A 250 -14.80 -15.59 -5.89
N ILE A 251 -13.67 -15.90 -6.53
CA ILE A 251 -12.33 -15.81 -5.92
C ILE A 251 -11.99 -14.38 -5.54
N PHE A 252 -12.22 -13.42 -6.44
CA PHE A 252 -12.01 -12.01 -6.13
C PHE A 252 -12.92 -11.57 -4.97
N ALA A 253 -14.19 -11.97 -4.97
CA ALA A 253 -15.12 -11.65 -3.89
C ALA A 253 -14.65 -12.21 -2.53
N ILE A 254 -14.20 -13.47 -2.48
CA ILE A 254 -13.68 -14.11 -1.25
C ILE A 254 -12.42 -13.38 -0.75
N LEU A 255 -11.48 -13.07 -1.64
CA LEU A 255 -10.22 -12.38 -1.28
C LEU A 255 -10.49 -10.95 -0.80
N GLN A 256 -11.39 -10.22 -1.46
CA GLN A 256 -11.79 -8.88 -1.06
C GLN A 256 -12.58 -8.87 0.26
N ALA A 257 -13.44 -9.87 0.50
CA ALA A 257 -14.13 -10.01 1.79
C ALA A 257 -13.12 -10.18 2.94
N GLY A 258 -12.11 -11.05 2.77
CA GLY A 258 -11.01 -11.17 3.74
C GLY A 258 -10.26 -9.86 3.95
N ASN A 259 -9.99 -9.12 2.87
CA ASN A 259 -9.32 -7.82 2.96
C ASN A 259 -10.15 -6.75 3.70
N ILE A 260 -11.48 -6.73 3.50
CA ILE A 260 -12.40 -5.82 4.22
C ILE A 260 -12.45 -6.17 5.71
N PHE A 261 -12.61 -7.45 6.06
CA PHE A 261 -12.62 -7.89 7.46
C PHE A 261 -11.30 -7.54 8.15
N GLN A 262 -10.18 -7.81 7.50
CA GLN A 262 -8.88 -7.40 8.04
C GLN A 262 -8.82 -5.87 8.21
N ALA A 263 -9.31 -5.10 7.24
CA ALA A 263 -9.33 -3.64 7.30
C ALA A 263 -10.17 -3.06 8.45
N LEU A 264 -11.30 -3.69 8.79
CA LEU A 264 -12.13 -3.27 9.92
C LEU A 264 -11.44 -3.48 11.27
N GLY A 265 -10.56 -4.48 11.40
CA GLY A 265 -9.79 -4.73 12.63
C GLY A 265 -8.48 -3.93 12.70
N ASN A 266 -7.77 -3.79 11.58
CA ASN A 266 -6.38 -3.36 11.56
C ASN A 266 -6.11 -1.97 12.14
N PHE A 267 -7.00 -1.01 11.88
CA PHE A 267 -6.80 0.38 12.29
C PHE A 267 -7.06 0.57 13.79
N LEU A 268 -7.83 -0.33 14.43
CA LEU A 268 -8.29 -0.15 15.81
C LEU A 268 -7.15 -0.06 16.83
N PRO A 269 -6.11 -0.93 16.81
CA PRO A 269 -4.99 -0.78 17.73
C PRO A 269 -4.20 0.50 17.48
N GLY A 270 -3.97 0.87 16.22
CA GLY A 270 -3.25 2.11 15.90
C GLY A 270 -3.94 3.36 16.46
N ILE A 271 -5.28 3.37 16.49
CA ILE A 271 -6.08 4.48 17.01
C ILE A 271 -6.08 4.50 18.54
N HIS A 272 -6.26 3.34 19.19
CA HIS A 272 -6.62 3.28 20.62
C HIS A 272 -5.47 2.90 21.55
N LEU A 273 -4.41 2.28 21.04
CA LEU A 273 -3.33 1.75 21.87
C LEU A 273 -2.57 2.84 22.66
N PRO A 274 -2.28 4.04 22.10
CA PRO A 274 -1.65 5.11 22.88
C PRO A 274 -2.49 5.59 24.05
N SER A 275 -3.81 5.77 23.85
CA SER A 275 -4.74 6.16 24.91
C SER A 275 -4.86 5.06 25.97
N PHE A 276 -4.95 3.80 25.54
CA PHE A 276 -5.00 2.65 26.43
C PHE A 276 -3.73 2.52 27.30
N ALA A 277 -2.55 2.76 26.72
CA ALA A 277 -1.30 2.74 27.48
C ALA A 277 -1.25 3.84 28.55
N GLN A 278 -1.78 5.03 28.26
CA GLN A 278 -1.86 6.12 29.24
C GLN A 278 -2.84 5.81 30.38
N GLU A 279 -3.96 5.13 30.11
CA GLU A 279 -4.85 4.63 31.17
C GLU A 279 -4.16 3.61 32.08
N PHE A 280 -3.16 2.88 31.56
CA PHE A 280 -2.28 1.99 32.32
C PHE A 280 -1.12 2.71 33.03
N GLY A 281 -1.10 4.05 33.03
CA GLY A 281 -0.10 4.87 33.70
C GLY A 281 1.19 5.09 32.91
N ALA A 282 1.22 4.73 31.61
CA ALA A 282 2.37 5.05 30.76
C ALA A 282 2.48 6.56 30.53
N SER A 283 3.70 7.09 30.48
CA SER A 283 3.90 8.49 30.11
C SER A 283 3.52 8.71 28.63
N PRO A 284 3.19 9.95 28.22
CA PRO A 284 2.97 10.26 26.81
C PRO A 284 4.16 9.88 25.90
N LEU A 285 5.39 9.99 26.44
CA LEU A 285 6.62 9.59 25.73
C LEU A 285 6.68 8.07 25.52
N ASP A 286 6.33 7.29 26.54
CA ASP A 286 6.31 5.83 26.46
C ASP A 286 5.24 5.36 25.46
N ALA A 287 4.05 5.97 25.49
CA ALA A 287 2.98 5.68 24.54
C ALA A 287 3.39 5.97 23.07
N ALA A 288 4.11 7.08 22.85
CA ALA A 288 4.67 7.42 21.55
C ALA A 288 5.80 6.46 21.11
N GLY A 289 6.64 6.03 22.06
CA GLY A 289 7.68 5.03 21.84
C GLY A 289 7.10 3.67 21.44
N MET A 290 6.01 3.24 22.09
CA MET A 290 5.28 2.02 21.74
C MET A 290 4.65 2.10 20.34
N LEU A 291 4.08 3.25 19.95
CA LEU A 291 3.58 3.44 18.59
C LEU A 291 4.73 3.39 17.55
N SER A 292 5.90 3.93 17.90
CA SER A 292 7.10 3.82 17.07
C SER A 292 7.57 2.37 16.92
N LEU A 293 7.50 1.57 18.00
CA LEU A 293 7.75 0.13 17.97
C LEU A 293 6.77 -0.61 17.06
N TYR A 294 5.48 -0.27 17.12
CA TYR A 294 4.45 -0.82 16.23
C TYR A 294 4.77 -0.54 14.74
N ASN A 295 5.15 0.69 14.41
CA ASN A 295 5.51 1.06 13.04
C ASN A 295 6.82 0.38 12.60
N ALA A 296 7.82 0.25 13.48
CA ALA A 296 9.06 -0.48 13.19
C ALA A 296 8.80 -1.97 12.92
N ALA A 297 7.91 -2.58 13.71
CA ALA A 297 7.47 -3.95 13.48
C ALA A 297 6.69 -4.10 12.16
N THR A 298 5.93 -3.08 11.75
CA THR A 298 5.25 -3.05 10.44
C THR A 298 6.24 -3.09 9.28
N VAL A 299 7.38 -2.40 9.38
CA VAL A 299 8.48 -2.47 8.39
C VAL A 299 8.96 -3.92 8.23
N ILE A 300 9.22 -4.60 9.35
CA ILE A 300 9.66 -6.01 9.36
C ILE A 300 8.56 -6.90 8.77
N GLY A 301 7.32 -6.73 9.21
CA GLY A 301 6.15 -7.48 8.75
C GLY A 301 5.93 -7.39 7.24
N ALA A 302 6.05 -6.18 6.66
CA ALA A 302 5.91 -5.93 5.23
C ALA A 302 6.98 -6.68 4.41
N ILE A 303 8.25 -6.55 4.79
CA ILE A 303 9.36 -7.21 4.07
C ILE A 303 9.25 -8.74 4.19
N CYS A 304 9.02 -9.26 5.40
CA CYS A 304 8.86 -10.70 5.63
C CYS A 304 7.66 -11.26 4.85
N THR A 305 6.52 -10.55 4.86
CA THR A 305 5.33 -10.97 4.10
C THR A 305 5.59 -10.98 2.61
N GLY A 306 6.18 -9.91 2.08
CA GLY A 306 6.53 -9.83 0.67
C GLY A 306 7.39 -11.02 0.23
N TYR A 307 8.39 -11.36 1.03
CA TYR A 307 9.22 -12.54 0.79
C TYR A 307 8.46 -13.87 0.90
N LEU A 308 7.53 -14.01 1.85
CA LEU A 308 6.70 -15.21 1.98
C LEU A 308 5.77 -15.40 0.78
N VAL A 309 5.20 -14.32 0.25
CA VAL A 309 4.30 -14.33 -0.92
C VAL A 309 5.01 -14.79 -2.19
N ASP A 310 6.32 -14.52 -2.33
CA ASP A 310 7.10 -15.02 -3.47
C ASP A 310 7.40 -16.52 -3.38
N ARG A 311 7.41 -17.09 -2.18
CA ARG A 311 7.81 -18.51 -1.94
C ARG A 311 6.65 -19.46 -1.74
N TYR A 312 5.57 -18.98 -1.15
CA TYR A 312 4.42 -19.78 -0.78
C TYR A 312 3.16 -19.28 -1.48
N HIS A 313 2.15 -20.14 -1.54
CA HIS A 313 0.84 -19.72 -2.03
C HIS A 313 0.29 -18.58 -1.16
N VAL A 314 -0.26 -17.53 -1.78
CA VAL A 314 -0.74 -16.32 -1.07
C VAL A 314 -1.69 -16.63 0.09
N SER A 315 -2.55 -17.64 -0.04
CA SER A 315 -3.45 -18.09 1.02
C SER A 315 -2.73 -18.51 2.31
N VAL A 316 -1.51 -19.04 2.24
CA VAL A 316 -0.73 -19.38 3.45
C VAL A 316 -0.33 -18.10 4.18
N SER A 317 0.14 -17.10 3.44
CA SER A 317 0.48 -15.79 4.00
C SER A 317 -0.75 -15.10 4.58
N LEU A 318 -1.90 -15.13 3.89
CA LEU A 318 -3.16 -14.57 4.40
C LEU A 318 -3.58 -15.25 5.72
N LEU A 319 -3.49 -16.59 5.81
CA LEU A 319 -3.84 -17.31 7.04
C LEU A 319 -2.92 -16.95 8.18
N LEU A 320 -1.60 -16.96 7.92
CA LEU A 320 -0.58 -16.69 8.92
C LEU A 320 -0.71 -15.29 9.50
N LEU A 321 -0.92 -14.28 8.65
CA LEU A 321 -1.07 -12.89 9.10
C LEU A 321 -2.39 -12.67 9.82
N SER A 322 -3.49 -13.25 9.31
CA SER A 322 -4.81 -13.16 9.94
C SER A 322 -4.82 -13.81 11.33
N LEU A 323 -4.39 -15.07 11.44
CA LEU A 323 -4.35 -15.79 12.71
C LEU A 323 -3.32 -15.21 13.66
N GLY A 324 -2.14 -14.83 13.16
CA GLY A 324 -1.09 -14.19 13.97
C GLY A 324 -1.57 -12.87 14.57
N ALA A 325 -2.23 -12.02 13.78
CA ALA A 325 -2.81 -10.77 14.27
C ALA A 325 -3.96 -11.02 15.25
N ALA A 326 -4.85 -11.97 14.96
CA ALA A 326 -5.97 -12.32 15.85
C ALA A 326 -5.49 -12.88 17.20
N ILE A 327 -4.53 -13.81 17.20
CA ILE A 327 -3.91 -14.35 18.42
C ILE A 327 -3.26 -13.22 19.21
N THR A 328 -2.53 -12.33 18.54
CA THR A 328 -1.89 -11.20 19.20
C THR A 328 -2.92 -10.27 19.85
N VAL A 329 -4.04 -10.00 19.20
CA VAL A 329 -5.14 -9.20 19.78
C VAL A 329 -5.82 -9.93 20.94
N PHE A 330 -6.26 -11.17 20.75
CA PHE A 330 -7.00 -11.88 21.77
C PHE A 330 -6.16 -12.17 23.03
N PHE A 331 -4.88 -12.47 22.84
CA PHE A 331 -4.00 -12.87 23.94
C PHE A 331 -3.12 -11.74 24.44
N ALA A 332 -2.32 -11.12 23.58
CA ALA A 332 -1.37 -10.10 24.02
C ALA A 332 -2.03 -8.77 24.38
N TRP A 333 -3.04 -8.31 23.63
CA TRP A 333 -3.83 -7.13 24.04
C TRP A 333 -4.86 -7.49 25.11
N GLY A 334 -5.68 -8.52 24.87
CA GLY A 334 -6.77 -8.89 25.78
C GLY A 334 -6.34 -9.22 27.22
N PHE A 335 -5.15 -9.82 27.39
CA PHE A 335 -4.61 -10.15 28.70
C PHE A 335 -3.39 -9.32 29.10
N ALA A 336 -3.19 -8.14 28.49
CA ALA A 336 -2.10 -7.25 28.85
C ALA A 336 -2.21 -6.87 30.34
N ALA A 337 -1.13 -7.12 31.09
CA ALA A 337 -1.08 -6.87 32.53
C ALA A 337 -0.21 -5.65 32.89
N ASN A 338 0.65 -5.21 31.96
CA ASN A 338 1.58 -4.10 32.16
C ASN A 338 1.99 -3.50 30.81
N PHE A 339 2.71 -2.38 30.85
CA PHE A 339 3.20 -1.69 29.66
C PHE A 339 4.13 -2.55 28.78
N GLY A 340 4.93 -3.44 29.39
CA GLY A 340 5.77 -4.38 28.65
C GLY A 340 4.97 -5.37 27.79
N ALA A 341 3.84 -5.86 28.30
CA ALA A 341 2.91 -6.70 27.55
C ALA A 341 2.28 -5.93 26.37
N LEU A 342 1.98 -4.64 26.55
CA LEU A 342 1.50 -3.77 25.47
C LEU A 342 2.58 -3.51 24.41
N CYS A 343 3.86 -3.39 24.80
CA CYS A 343 4.97 -3.31 23.85
C CYS A 343 5.13 -4.61 23.05
N ALA A 344 5.02 -5.77 23.71
CA ALA A 344 5.03 -7.06 23.02
C ALA A 344 3.85 -7.17 22.03
N PHE A 345 2.65 -6.77 22.46
CA PHE A 345 1.49 -6.67 21.58
C PHE A 345 1.77 -5.75 20.38
N ALA A 346 2.25 -4.52 20.61
CA ALA A 346 2.57 -3.55 19.56
C ALA A 346 3.54 -4.12 18.53
N PHE A 347 4.58 -4.83 18.98
CA PHE A 347 5.55 -5.48 18.11
C PHE A 347 4.93 -6.61 17.29
N PHE A 348 4.35 -7.63 17.92
CA PHE A 348 3.79 -8.77 17.18
C PHE A 348 2.64 -8.36 16.28
N TYR A 349 1.81 -7.42 16.73
CA TYR A 349 0.70 -6.91 15.94
C TYR A 349 1.20 -6.13 14.74
N GLY A 350 2.24 -5.31 14.88
CA GLY A 350 2.89 -4.64 13.77
C GLY A 350 3.43 -5.62 12.73
N VAL A 351 4.08 -6.72 13.15
CA VAL A 351 4.58 -7.75 12.23
C VAL A 351 3.43 -8.40 11.44
N PHE A 352 2.39 -8.89 12.11
CA PHE A 352 1.31 -9.65 11.45
C PHE A 352 0.29 -8.77 10.72
N ALA A 353 -0.18 -7.69 11.36
CA ALA A 353 -1.18 -6.81 10.77
C ALA A 353 -0.56 -5.87 9.73
N GLY A 354 0.64 -5.35 10.02
CA GLY A 354 1.37 -4.45 9.13
C GLY A 354 1.86 -5.11 7.84
N GLY A 355 2.12 -6.42 7.87
CA GLY A 355 2.50 -7.18 6.68
C GLY A 355 1.39 -7.36 5.63
N TRP A 356 0.12 -7.13 5.99
CA TRP A 356 -1.01 -7.51 5.15
C TRP A 356 -1.07 -6.81 3.79
N SER A 357 -0.71 -5.52 3.68
CA SER A 357 -0.74 -4.82 2.39
C SER A 357 0.20 -5.44 1.36
N SER A 358 1.27 -6.11 1.83
CA SER A 358 2.22 -6.81 0.96
C SER A 358 1.64 -8.10 0.34
N THR A 359 0.48 -8.60 0.80
CA THR A 359 -0.19 -9.74 0.16
C THR A 359 -1.00 -9.36 -1.07
N TRP A 360 -1.33 -8.08 -1.27
CA TRP A 360 -2.18 -7.64 -2.38
C TRP A 360 -1.59 -7.98 -3.75
N VAL A 361 -0.26 -7.94 -3.87
CA VAL A 361 0.40 -8.38 -5.10
C VAL A 361 0.27 -9.90 -5.31
N GLY A 362 0.36 -10.70 -4.26
CA GLY A 362 0.11 -12.14 -4.31
C GLY A 362 -1.34 -12.48 -4.69
N ILE A 363 -2.31 -11.73 -4.14
CA ILE A 363 -3.73 -11.82 -4.49
C ILE A 363 -3.90 -11.54 -5.98
N GLY A 364 -3.27 -10.48 -6.47
CA GLY A 364 -3.39 -10.11 -7.87
C GLY A 364 -2.75 -11.12 -8.82
N LEU A 365 -1.57 -11.67 -8.48
CA LEU A 365 -0.92 -12.74 -9.26
C LEU A 365 -1.79 -14.00 -9.33
N GLU A 366 -2.48 -14.35 -8.23
CA GLU A 366 -3.35 -15.52 -8.18
C GLU A 366 -4.63 -15.35 -9.02
N ILE A 367 -5.14 -14.13 -9.11
CA ILE A 367 -6.25 -13.80 -10.03
C ILE A 367 -5.77 -13.81 -11.49
N GLN A 368 -4.58 -13.30 -11.76
CA GLN A 368 -4.02 -13.24 -13.11
C GLN A 368 -3.82 -14.62 -13.74
N LYS A 369 -3.51 -15.66 -12.95
CA LYS A 369 -3.48 -17.06 -13.43
C LYS A 369 -4.79 -17.51 -14.07
N ARG A 370 -5.92 -16.91 -13.70
CA ARG A 370 -7.27 -17.26 -14.19
C ARG A 370 -7.86 -16.25 -15.15
N VAL A 371 -7.53 -14.98 -14.95
CA VAL A 371 -7.89 -13.91 -15.85
C VAL A 371 -6.58 -13.28 -16.33
N PRO A 372 -5.89 -13.87 -17.34
CA PRO A 372 -4.58 -13.39 -17.79
C PRO A 372 -4.56 -11.93 -18.26
N ARG A 373 -5.73 -11.41 -18.65
CA ARG A 373 -5.93 -10.02 -19.07
C ARG A 373 -6.10 -9.05 -17.90
N ALA A 374 -6.21 -9.52 -16.65
CA ALA A 374 -6.36 -8.66 -15.49
C ALA A 374 -5.03 -7.96 -15.18
N ASP A 375 -5.10 -6.65 -14.97
CA ASP A 375 -3.95 -5.83 -14.62
C ASP A 375 -3.67 -5.86 -13.14
N LEU A 376 -2.41 -6.12 -12.79
CA LEU A 376 -1.97 -6.25 -11.41
C LEU A 376 -2.06 -4.94 -10.63
N GLY A 377 -1.86 -3.80 -11.30
CA GLY A 377 -2.05 -2.48 -10.71
C GLY A 377 -3.51 -2.20 -10.38
N VAL A 378 -4.43 -2.47 -11.33
CA VAL A 378 -5.87 -2.34 -11.08
C VAL A 378 -6.33 -3.24 -9.94
N LEU A 379 -5.87 -4.49 -9.90
CA LEU A 379 -6.14 -5.42 -8.79
C LEU A 379 -5.66 -4.87 -7.44
N TRP A 380 -4.44 -4.34 -7.39
CA TRP A 380 -3.91 -3.66 -6.21
C TRP A 380 -4.78 -2.46 -5.82
N GLY A 381 -5.23 -1.67 -6.80
CA GLY A 381 -6.12 -0.53 -6.59
C GLY A 381 -7.44 -0.92 -5.90
N PHE A 382 -8.07 -2.02 -6.33
CA PHE A 382 -9.27 -2.53 -5.67
C PHE A 382 -9.00 -3.06 -4.26
N ALA A 383 -7.84 -3.70 -4.03
CA ALA A 383 -7.44 -4.11 -2.69
C ALA A 383 -7.22 -2.88 -1.77
N ALA A 384 -6.61 -1.82 -2.29
CA ALA A 384 -6.43 -0.56 -1.59
C ALA A 384 -7.77 0.15 -1.28
N ALA A 385 -8.72 0.15 -2.22
CA ALA A 385 -10.05 0.72 -1.97
C ALA A 385 -10.81 -0.05 -0.88
N ALA A 386 -10.74 -1.38 -0.89
CA ALA A 386 -11.32 -2.21 0.18
C ALA A 386 -10.72 -1.89 1.56
N ARG A 387 -9.41 -1.64 1.61
CA ARG A 387 -8.71 -1.15 2.79
C ARG A 387 -9.19 0.24 3.24
N GLY A 388 -9.44 1.13 2.28
CA GLY A 388 -10.00 2.47 2.50
C GLY A 388 -11.34 2.46 3.21
N ILE A 389 -12.24 1.53 2.84
CA ILE A 389 -13.54 1.36 3.52
C ILE A 389 -13.32 1.10 5.01
N GLY A 390 -12.41 0.17 5.35
CA GLY A 390 -12.07 -0.13 6.74
C GLY A 390 -11.53 1.08 7.49
N SER A 391 -10.70 1.91 6.86
CA SER A 391 -10.10 3.10 7.49
C SER A 391 -11.13 4.17 7.87
N ILE A 392 -12.18 4.34 7.06
CA ILE A 392 -13.24 5.32 7.30
C ILE A 392 -14.20 4.80 8.37
N VAL A 393 -14.56 3.52 8.26
CA VAL A 393 -15.57 2.88 9.11
C VAL A 393 -15.01 2.55 10.51
N SER A 394 -13.70 2.32 10.66
CA SER A 394 -13.09 1.93 11.93
C SER A 394 -13.26 2.98 13.03
N GLY A 395 -13.26 4.28 12.70
CA GLY A 395 -13.45 5.36 13.68
C GLY A 395 -14.81 5.27 14.38
N PRO A 396 -15.92 5.50 13.65
CA PRO A 396 -17.27 5.43 14.23
C PRO A 396 -17.59 4.10 14.90
N ILE A 397 -17.16 2.97 14.30
CA ILE A 397 -17.35 1.66 14.92
C ILE A 397 -16.63 1.61 16.28
N SER A 398 -15.39 2.07 16.36
CA SER A 398 -14.62 2.01 17.60
C SER A 398 -15.23 2.84 18.73
N GLU A 399 -15.79 4.00 18.43
CA GLU A 399 -16.48 4.86 19.40
C GLU A 399 -17.70 4.16 19.98
N VAL A 400 -18.54 3.57 19.13
CA VAL A 400 -19.72 2.81 19.55
C VAL A 400 -19.33 1.59 20.40
N LEU A 401 -18.26 0.89 20.05
CA LEU A 401 -17.79 -0.29 20.80
C LEU A 401 -17.28 0.09 22.20
N ILE A 402 -16.51 1.17 22.32
CA ILE A 402 -16.00 1.66 23.62
C ILE A 402 -17.15 2.18 24.49
N ALA A 403 -18.10 2.93 23.90
CA ALA A 403 -19.26 3.44 24.62
C ALA A 403 -20.11 2.30 25.22
N ASN A 404 -20.29 1.20 24.48
CA ASN A 404 -21.03 0.02 24.95
C ASN A 404 -20.21 -0.90 25.86
N GLY A 405 -18.88 -0.72 25.94
CA GLY A 405 -17.98 -1.60 26.68
C GLY A 405 -17.97 -1.35 28.19
N LYS A 406 -18.10 -0.09 28.62
CA LYS A 406 -17.89 0.34 30.01
C LYS A 406 -18.66 -0.47 31.06
N ASP A 407 -19.90 -0.87 30.76
CA ASP A 407 -20.76 -1.57 31.74
C ASP A 407 -20.79 -3.10 31.54
N LYS A 408 -20.46 -3.58 30.34
CA LYS A 408 -20.69 -4.98 29.93
C LYS A 408 -19.51 -5.91 30.22
N THR A 409 -18.32 -5.37 30.31
CA THR A 409 -17.09 -6.17 30.41
C THR A 409 -16.44 -6.13 31.78
N PHE A 410 -17.03 -5.42 32.77
CA PHE A 410 -16.45 -5.20 34.10
C PHE A 410 -15.96 -6.48 34.83
N TRP A 411 -16.61 -7.63 34.59
CA TRP A 411 -16.26 -8.92 35.19
C TRP A 411 -15.15 -9.68 34.46
N TRP A 412 -14.70 -9.18 33.32
CA TRP A 412 -13.69 -9.86 32.50
C TRP A 412 -12.27 -9.55 33.00
N PRO A 413 -11.34 -10.51 32.86
CA PRO A 413 -9.99 -10.33 33.38
C PRO A 413 -9.19 -9.29 32.57
N ARG A 414 -8.41 -8.46 33.27
CA ARG A 414 -7.39 -7.55 32.69
C ARG A 414 -7.97 -6.57 31.66
N SER A 415 -7.36 -6.46 30.48
CA SER A 415 -7.75 -5.50 29.44
C SER A 415 -9.15 -5.75 28.92
N TYR A 416 -9.62 -7.00 28.94
CA TYR A 416 -11.02 -7.31 28.68
C TYR A 416 -11.97 -6.64 29.68
N GLY A 417 -11.55 -6.47 30.94
CA GLY A 417 -12.31 -5.80 32.01
C GLY A 417 -12.53 -4.30 31.82
N THR A 418 -11.85 -3.69 30.83
CA THR A 418 -11.91 -2.26 30.57
C THR A 418 -13.00 -1.91 29.55
N SER A 419 -13.22 -0.61 29.33
CA SER A 419 -14.08 -0.09 28.25
C SER A 419 -13.70 -0.61 26.85
N TYR A 420 -12.46 -1.08 26.68
CA TYR A 420 -11.94 -1.61 25.42
C TYR A 420 -12.24 -3.10 25.21
N GLY A 421 -12.81 -3.83 26.17
CA GLY A 421 -13.01 -5.28 26.08
C GLY A 421 -13.83 -5.72 24.85
N ILE A 422 -14.94 -5.04 24.57
CA ILE A 422 -15.77 -5.31 23.38
C ILE A 422 -15.00 -4.96 22.10
N LEU A 423 -14.21 -3.89 22.12
CA LEU A 423 -13.38 -3.49 20.97
C LEU A 423 -12.30 -4.55 20.68
N ILE A 424 -11.66 -5.10 21.70
CA ILE A 424 -10.65 -6.16 21.56
C ILE A 424 -11.29 -7.41 20.94
N LEU A 425 -12.47 -7.82 21.40
CA LEU A 425 -13.18 -8.95 20.80
C LEU A 425 -13.57 -8.71 19.35
N PHE A 426 -14.18 -7.56 19.06
CA PHE A 426 -14.54 -7.20 17.70
C PHE A 426 -13.31 -7.21 16.78
N ASN A 427 -12.21 -6.61 17.22
CA ASN A 427 -10.96 -6.60 16.48
C ASN A 427 -10.43 -8.01 16.20
N GLY A 428 -10.34 -8.86 17.23
CA GLY A 428 -9.89 -10.25 17.07
C GLY A 428 -10.77 -11.07 16.14
N ILE A 429 -12.10 -10.90 16.22
CA ILE A 429 -13.07 -11.55 15.32
C ILE A 429 -12.86 -11.09 13.88
N MET A 430 -12.79 -9.77 13.65
CA MET A 430 -12.57 -9.21 12.30
C MET A 430 -11.25 -9.68 11.70
N LEU A 431 -10.17 -9.73 12.49
CA LEU A 431 -8.88 -10.25 12.02
C LEU A 431 -8.94 -11.75 11.70
N THR A 432 -9.65 -12.54 12.50
CA THR A 432 -9.87 -13.98 12.23
C THR A 432 -10.68 -14.18 10.95
N LEU A 433 -11.74 -13.40 10.76
CA LEU A 433 -12.54 -13.39 9.53
C LEU A 433 -11.73 -12.91 8.31
N GLY A 434 -10.67 -12.12 8.52
CA GLY A 434 -9.70 -11.80 7.47
C GLY A 434 -9.10 -13.06 6.80
N GLY A 435 -8.98 -14.15 7.55
CA GLY A 435 -8.51 -15.45 7.09
C GLY A 435 -9.43 -16.14 6.08
N VAL A 436 -10.67 -15.65 5.90
CA VAL A 436 -11.60 -16.14 4.86
C VAL A 436 -10.99 -16.07 3.47
N GLY A 437 -10.03 -15.17 3.21
CA GLY A 437 -9.26 -15.14 1.96
C GLY A 437 -8.57 -16.49 1.62
N CYS A 438 -8.31 -17.33 2.62
CA CYS A 438 -7.74 -18.67 2.41
C CYS A 438 -8.74 -19.65 1.81
N ALA A 439 -10.05 -19.42 2.01
CA ALA A 439 -11.11 -20.23 1.44
C ALA A 439 -11.12 -20.16 -0.10
N ALA A 440 -10.49 -19.14 -0.71
CA ALA A 440 -10.29 -19.07 -2.16
C ALA A 440 -9.54 -20.31 -2.69
N ARG A 441 -8.53 -20.78 -1.96
CA ARG A 441 -7.77 -21.99 -2.31
C ARG A 441 -8.60 -23.26 -2.08
N ALA A 442 -9.42 -23.31 -1.04
CA ALA A 442 -10.32 -24.44 -0.82
C ALA A 442 -11.38 -24.54 -1.93
N TYR A 443 -11.95 -23.40 -2.33
CA TYR A 443 -12.88 -23.29 -3.45
C TYR A 443 -12.26 -23.75 -4.77
N GLU A 444 -10.98 -23.43 -5.00
CA GLU A 444 -10.23 -23.92 -6.15
C GLU A 444 -10.08 -25.43 -6.20
N ILE A 445 -9.66 -26.02 -5.07
CA ILE A 445 -9.47 -27.46 -4.95
C ILE A 445 -10.82 -28.14 -5.20
N TYR A 446 -11.90 -27.63 -4.61
CA TYR A 446 -13.25 -28.13 -4.83
C TYR A 446 -13.67 -28.09 -6.30
N LYS A 447 -13.50 -26.95 -6.99
CA LYS A 447 -13.87 -26.82 -8.41
C LYS A 447 -13.05 -27.74 -9.32
N ARG A 448 -11.76 -27.93 -9.03
CA ARG A 448 -10.90 -28.87 -9.79
C ARG A 448 -11.32 -30.33 -9.60
N MET A 449 -11.76 -30.70 -8.40
CA MET A 449 -12.27 -32.06 -8.13
C MET A 449 -13.62 -32.31 -8.82
N GLY A 450 -14.50 -31.31 -8.89
CA GLY A 450 -15.78 -31.41 -9.60
C GLY A 450 -15.65 -31.59 -11.11
N HIS A 451 -14.65 -30.97 -11.76
CA HIS A 451 -14.39 -31.17 -13.19
C HIS A 451 -13.84 -32.56 -13.50
N ARG A 452 -13.03 -33.16 -12.62
CA ARG A 452 -12.49 -34.52 -12.78
C ARG A 452 -13.53 -35.64 -12.63
N HIS A 453 -14.73 -35.34 -12.14
CA HIS A 453 -15.83 -36.31 -12.05
C HIS A 453 -16.77 -36.26 -13.27
N ASN A 454 -16.62 -35.24 -14.13
CA ASN A 454 -17.45 -35.05 -15.32
C ASN A 454 -16.67 -35.32 -16.64
N GLU A 455 -15.40 -35.72 -16.53
CA GLU A 455 -14.59 -36.34 -17.58
C GLU A 455 -14.49 -37.84 -17.29
#